data_AF-A0A952YUE1-F1
#
_entry.id   AF-A0A952YUE1-F1
#
_cell.length_a   1.000
_cell.length_b   1.000
_cell.length_c   1.000
_cell.angle_alpha   90.00
_cell.angle_beta   90.00
_cell.angle_gamma   90.00
#
_symmetry.space_group_name_H-M   'P 1'
#
loop_
_entity.id
_entity.type
_entity.pdbx_description
1 polymer ?
#
loop_
_entity_poly.entity_id
_entity_poly.type
_entity_poly.pdbx_seq_one_letter_code
_entity_poly.pdbx_strand_id
1 'polypeptide(L)'
;MIYEFKSRATGSVVMTKPVAEWILKIVGKTPGATGIVTVDQMPAAIAALRKAIDDERAALRAESQGGVAPAKPRAAAEEDEAYPVSLAQRAFPFIEMLEAAHAAGKDVTWGV
;
A
#
# COMPACT_ATOMS: atom_id res chain seq x y z
N MET A 1 -8.40 -3.03 -14.22
CA MET A 1 -8.65 -4.20 -13.35
C MET A 1 -8.55 -3.73 -11.91
N ILE A 2 -9.46 -4.16 -11.05
CA ILE A 2 -9.47 -3.85 -9.61
C ILE A 2 -9.16 -5.12 -8.83
N TYR A 3 -8.54 -4.98 -7.67
CA TYR A 3 -8.39 -6.06 -6.70
C TYR A 3 -9.43 -5.89 -5.62
N GLU A 4 -10.09 -6.99 -5.26
CA GLU A 4 -10.98 -7.06 -4.11
C GLU A 4 -10.39 -8.05 -3.11
N PHE A 5 -9.92 -7.54 -1.98
CA PHE A 5 -9.49 -8.32 -0.83
C PHE A 5 -10.70 -8.57 0.06
N LYS A 6 -10.90 -9.81 0.48
CA LYS A 6 -12.04 -10.24 1.29
C LYS A 6 -11.52 -10.88 2.57
N SER A 7 -12.15 -10.54 3.69
CA SER A 7 -12.01 -11.25 4.95
C SER A 7 -13.37 -11.45 5.57
N ARG A 8 -13.58 -12.62 6.19
CA ARG A 8 -14.80 -12.88 6.95
C ARG A 8 -14.95 -11.99 8.19
N ALA A 9 -13.86 -11.35 8.63
CA ALA A 9 -13.85 -10.48 9.80
C ALA A 9 -14.22 -9.03 9.47
N THR A 10 -13.82 -8.52 8.30
CA THR A 10 -13.87 -7.07 8.00
C THR A 10 -14.66 -6.72 6.74
N GLY A 11 -15.13 -7.72 5.98
CA GLY A 11 -15.78 -7.50 4.68
C GLY A 11 -14.77 -7.44 3.55
N SER A 12 -14.94 -6.51 2.60
CA SER A 12 -14.05 -6.35 1.45
C SER A 12 -13.40 -4.97 1.35
N VAL A 13 -12.16 -4.96 0.88
CA VAL A 13 -11.36 -3.78 0.56
C VAL A 13 -11.02 -3.86 -0.91
N VAL A 14 -11.52 -2.88 -1.67
CA VAL A 14 -11.26 -2.74 -3.10
C VAL A 14 -10.19 -1.70 -3.34
N MET A 15 -9.27 -2.02 -4.24
CA MET A 15 -8.20 -1.10 -4.62
C MET A 15 -7.83 -1.26 -6.10
N THR A 16 -7.23 -0.21 -6.65
CA THR A 16 -6.80 -0.21 -8.05
C THR A 16 -5.63 -1.18 -8.24
N LYS A 17 -5.54 -1.81 -9.42
CA LYS A 17 -4.43 -2.70 -9.80
C LYS A 17 -3.03 -2.19 -9.39
N PRO A 18 -2.60 -0.97 -9.75
CA PRO A 18 -1.25 -0.52 -9.43
C PRO A 18 -0.98 -0.48 -7.91
N VAL A 19 -1.98 -0.09 -7.12
CA VAL A 19 -1.86 -0.04 -5.65
C VAL A 19 -1.78 -1.45 -5.07
N ALA A 20 -2.67 -2.33 -5.52
CA ALA A 20 -2.73 -3.71 -5.05
C ALA A 20 -1.45 -4.49 -5.35
N GLU A 21 -0.96 -4.44 -6.59
CA GLU A 21 0.26 -5.14 -6.97
C GLU A 21 1.48 -4.61 -6.23
N TRP A 22 1.51 -3.32 -5.94
CA TRP A 22 2.57 -2.70 -5.16
C TRP A 22 2.53 -3.14 -3.67
N ILE A 23 1.35 -3.15 -3.03
CA ILE A 23 1.16 -3.70 -1.68
C ILE A 23 1.56 -5.18 -1.62
N LEU A 24 1.12 -5.98 -2.58
CA LEU A 24 1.42 -7.41 -2.64
C LEU A 24 2.94 -7.64 -2.72
N LYS A 25 3.66 -6.86 -3.54
CA LYS A 25 5.13 -6.93 -3.61
C LYS A 25 5.80 -6.67 -2.26
N ILE A 26 5.33 -5.69 -1.49
CA ILE A 26 5.89 -5.38 -0.16
C ILE A 26 5.63 -6.49 0.85
N VAL A 27 4.44 -7.07 0.80
CA VAL A 27 4.06 -8.20 1.66
C VAL A 27 4.79 -9.50 1.23
N GLY A 28 5.58 -9.47 0.15
CA GLY A 28 6.30 -10.63 -0.36
C GLY A 28 5.37 -11.63 -1.09
N LYS A 29 4.22 -11.14 -1.56
CA LYS A 29 3.24 -11.93 -2.32
C LYS A 29 3.37 -11.64 -3.80
N THR A 30 3.31 -12.69 -4.61
CA THR A 30 3.25 -12.54 -6.06
C THR A 30 1.93 -11.90 -6.45
N PRO A 31 1.93 -10.77 -7.17
CA PRO A 31 0.71 -10.19 -7.70
C PRO A 31 0.07 -11.17 -8.69
N GLY A 32 -1.23 -11.40 -8.55
CA GLY A 32 -1.93 -12.40 -9.34
C GLY A 32 -3.43 -12.33 -9.15
N ALA A 33 -4.16 -13.00 -10.05
CA ALA A 33 -5.63 -12.99 -10.04
C ALA A 33 -6.20 -13.53 -8.73
N THR A 34 -5.51 -14.46 -8.07
CA THR A 34 -5.94 -15.11 -6.82
C THR A 34 -4.80 -15.15 -5.81
N GLY A 35 -5.16 -15.19 -4.52
CA GLY A 35 -4.19 -15.44 -3.46
C GLY A 35 -4.76 -15.29 -2.05
N ILE A 36 -3.88 -15.51 -1.07
CA ILE A 36 -4.22 -15.54 0.36
C ILE A 36 -3.08 -14.97 1.21
N VAL A 37 -3.46 -14.21 2.24
CA VAL A 37 -2.63 -13.87 3.40
C VAL A 37 -3.21 -14.61 4.60
N THR A 38 -2.44 -15.57 5.12
CA THR A 38 -2.86 -16.35 6.30
C THR A 38 -2.68 -15.56 7.58
N VAL A 39 -3.41 -15.92 8.64
CA VAL A 39 -3.30 -15.28 9.97
C VAL A 39 -1.84 -15.17 10.45
N ASP A 40 -1.03 -16.21 10.29
CA ASP A 40 0.40 -16.23 10.65
C ASP A 40 1.25 -15.26 9.83
N GLN A 41 0.83 -14.94 8.61
CA GLN A 41 1.55 -14.02 7.72
C GLN A 41 1.18 -12.56 7.95
N MET A 42 0.04 -12.27 8.58
CA MET A 42 -0.46 -10.91 8.78
C MET A 42 0.51 -10.02 9.60
N PRO A 43 1.11 -10.48 10.71
CA PRO A 43 2.03 -9.65 11.47
C PRO A 43 3.25 -9.21 10.65
N ALA A 44 3.83 -10.12 9.86
CA ALA A 44 4.95 -9.82 8.98
C ALA A 44 4.53 -8.88 7.83
N ALA A 45 3.33 -9.09 7.26
CA ALA A 45 2.77 -8.24 6.22
C ALA A 45 2.56 -6.80 6.71
N ILE A 46 1.96 -6.63 7.90
CA ILE A 46 1.72 -5.33 8.52
C ILE A 46 3.04 -4.62 8.78
N ALA A 47 4.04 -5.32 9.33
CA ALA A 47 5.36 -4.75 9.59
C ALA A 47 6.05 -4.27 8.30
N ALA A 48 6.01 -5.07 7.23
CA ALA A 48 6.59 -4.71 5.94
C ALA A 48 5.92 -3.46 5.33
N LEU A 49 4.58 -3.37 5.41
CA LEU A 49 3.83 -2.21 4.92
C LEU A 49 4.14 -0.95 5.72
N ARG A 50 4.16 -1.04 7.05
CA ARG A 50 4.55 0.08 7.92
C ARG A 50 5.97 0.56 7.63
N LYS A 51 6.91 -0.36 7.40
CA LYS A 51 8.29 -0.01 7.03
C LYS A 51 8.34 0.70 5.68
N ALA A 52 7.66 0.20 4.66
CA ALA A 52 7.63 0.81 3.34
C ALA A 52 7.04 2.24 3.36
N ILE A 53 6.02 2.47 4.21
CA ILE A 53 5.45 3.81 4.44
C ILE A 53 6.48 4.75 5.08
N ASP A 54 7.25 4.28 6.06
CA ASP A 54 8.27 5.10 6.71
C ASP A 54 9.45 5.40 5.78
N ASP A 55 9.88 4.42 4.97
CA ASP A 55 10.92 4.59 3.95
C ASP A 55 10.50 5.64 2.89
N GLU A 56 9.25 5.60 2.41
CA GLU A 56 8.73 6.63 1.49
C GLU A 56 8.72 8.01 2.15
N ARG A 57 8.25 8.10 3.40
CA ARG A 57 8.25 9.36 4.15
C ARG A 57 9.64 9.92 4.40
N ALA A 58 10.65 9.05 4.53
CA ALA A 58 12.04 9.44 4.66
C ALA A 58 12.61 9.95 3.32
N ALA A 59 12.31 9.28 2.20
CA ALA A 59 12.72 9.69 0.86
C ALA A 59 12.16 11.08 0.50
N LEU A 60 10.85 11.29 0.67
CA LEU A 60 10.19 12.57 0.43
C LEU A 60 10.79 13.72 1.26
N ARG A 61 11.20 13.44 2.51
CA ARG A 61 11.86 14.42 3.37
C ARG A 61 13.28 14.74 2.93
N ALA A 62 14.04 13.75 2.46
CA ALA A 62 15.41 13.96 1.96
C ALA A 62 15.41 14.77 0.66
N GLU A 63 14.46 14.52 -0.24
CA GLU A 63 14.29 15.28 -1.49
C GLU A 63 13.88 16.74 -1.21
N SER A 64 13.08 16.98 -0.16
CA SER A 64 12.67 18.32 0.24
C SER A 64 13.78 19.17 0.90
N GLN A 65 14.90 18.56 1.33
CA GLN A 65 16.00 19.25 2.03
C GLN A 65 17.21 19.58 1.11
N GLY A 66 17.14 19.23 -0.18
CA GLY A 66 18.25 19.31 -1.13
C GLY A 66 18.34 20.56 -2.02
N GLY A 67 17.47 21.58 -1.92
CA GLY A 67 17.59 22.75 -2.81
C GLY A 67 16.62 23.90 -2.51
N VAL A 68 17.16 25.13 -2.52
CA VAL A 68 16.53 26.40 -2.12
C VAL A 68 15.77 27.08 -3.27
N ALA A 69 14.60 27.64 -2.92
CA ALA A 69 13.85 28.78 -3.50
C ALA A 69 12.91 28.60 -4.73
N PRO A 70 11.76 29.31 -4.76
CA PRO A 70 10.73 29.20 -5.79
C PRO A 70 10.93 30.21 -6.94
N ALA A 71 11.04 29.76 -8.20
CA ALA A 71 10.66 30.56 -9.38
C ALA A 71 10.71 29.76 -10.71
N LYS A 72 9.50 29.45 -11.20
CA LYS A 72 9.04 29.38 -12.60
C LYS A 72 9.41 28.19 -13.51
N PRO A 73 8.49 27.85 -14.44
CA PRO A 73 8.31 26.52 -14.98
C PRO A 73 9.18 26.32 -16.22
N ARG A 74 9.94 25.23 -16.25
CA ARG A 74 10.61 24.79 -17.46
C ARG A 74 10.29 23.32 -17.68
N ALA A 75 9.47 23.12 -18.70
CA ALA A 75 9.04 21.87 -19.27
C ALA A 75 10.18 20.85 -19.38
N ALA A 76 10.18 19.90 -18.45
CA ALA A 76 10.74 18.54 -18.58
C ALA A 76 10.26 17.62 -17.42
N ALA A 77 9.20 18.02 -16.71
CA ALA A 77 8.61 17.26 -15.61
C ALA A 77 7.10 17.13 -15.88
N GLU A 78 6.75 16.33 -16.89
CA GLU A 78 5.34 15.95 -17.13
C GLU A 78 4.89 14.76 -16.27
N GLU A 79 5.64 14.43 -15.20
CA GLU A 79 5.21 13.44 -14.20
C GLU A 79 5.15 14.01 -12.78
N ASP A 80 5.36 15.33 -12.62
CA ASP A 80 5.05 16.10 -11.41
C ASP A 80 3.56 16.47 -11.34
N GLU A 81 2.67 15.53 -11.69
CA GLU A 81 1.27 15.59 -11.27
C GLU A 81 1.21 15.17 -9.79
N ALA A 82 1.59 16.11 -8.92
CA ALA A 82 1.00 16.33 -7.60
C ALA A 82 0.43 15.07 -6.95
N TYR A 83 1.26 14.23 -6.31
CA TYR A 83 0.81 12.98 -5.66
C TYR A 83 -0.42 13.24 -4.75
N PRO A 84 -1.65 12.96 -5.21
CA PRO A 84 -2.84 13.46 -4.54
C PRO A 84 -3.24 12.56 -3.36
N VAL A 85 -2.58 11.41 -3.20
CA VAL A 85 -2.79 10.47 -2.10
C VAL A 85 -1.50 9.71 -1.86
N SER A 86 -0.91 9.85 -0.66
CA SER A 86 0.34 9.16 -0.29
C SER A 86 0.12 7.66 -0.18
N LEU A 87 1.20 6.91 -0.27
CA LEU A 87 1.21 5.46 -0.11
C LEU A 87 0.58 5.01 1.20
N ALA A 88 0.87 5.77 2.27
CA ALA A 88 0.28 5.59 3.58
C ALA A 88 -1.24 5.61 3.51
N GLN A 89 -1.82 6.58 2.81
CA GLN A 89 -3.27 6.72 2.69
C GLN A 89 -3.92 5.59 1.89
N ARG A 90 -3.20 4.99 0.93
CA ARG A 90 -3.71 3.88 0.10
C ARG A 90 -3.55 2.51 0.77
N ALA A 91 -2.48 2.32 1.54
CA ALA A 91 -2.20 1.09 2.26
C ALA A 91 -3.00 0.98 3.57
N PHE A 92 -3.42 2.11 4.16
CA PHE A 92 -4.10 2.12 5.46
C PHE A 92 -5.34 1.21 5.53
N PRO A 93 -6.30 1.23 4.58
CA PRO A 93 -7.47 0.35 4.64
C PRO A 93 -7.10 -1.14 4.61
N PHE A 94 -6.00 -1.49 3.95
CA PHE A 94 -5.50 -2.85 3.90
C PHE A 94 -4.80 -3.25 5.20
N ILE A 95 -4.03 -2.33 5.80
CA ILE A 95 -3.42 -2.54 7.12
C ILE A 95 -4.50 -2.76 8.18
N GLU A 96 -5.54 -1.93 8.21
CA GLU A 96 -6.66 -2.11 9.15
C GLU A 96 -7.39 -3.43 8.92
N MET A 97 -7.60 -3.82 7.66
CA MET A 97 -8.15 -5.14 7.34
C MET A 97 -7.27 -6.27 7.89
N LEU A 98 -5.94 -6.21 7.71
CA LEU A 98 -5.01 -7.23 8.22
C LEU A 98 -5.01 -7.27 9.76
N GLU A 99 -5.04 -6.12 10.43
CA GLU A 99 -5.06 -6.04 11.89
C GLU A 99 -6.34 -6.65 12.47
N ALA A 100 -7.50 -6.28 11.93
CA ALA A 100 -8.78 -6.82 12.39
C ALA A 100 -8.98 -8.29 11.98
N ALA A 101 -8.51 -8.71 10.80
CA ALA A 101 -8.53 -10.11 10.39
C ALA A 101 -7.61 -10.98 11.26
N HIS A 102 -6.43 -10.46 11.64
CA HIS A 102 -5.51 -11.14 12.56
C HIS A 102 -6.13 -11.29 13.95
N ALA A 103 -6.72 -10.21 14.49
CA ALA A 103 -7.41 -10.23 15.78
C ALA A 103 -8.58 -11.23 15.82
N ALA A 104 -9.27 -11.41 14.69
CA ALA A 104 -10.38 -12.36 14.54
C ALA A 104 -9.93 -13.78 14.12
N GLY A 105 -8.63 -14.01 13.89
CA GLY A 105 -8.09 -15.27 13.40
C GLY A 105 -8.70 -15.71 12.05
N LYS A 106 -8.90 -14.76 11.12
CA LYS A 106 -9.44 -15.01 9.78
C LYS A 106 -8.42 -14.62 8.72
N ASP A 107 -8.35 -15.41 7.66
CA ASP A 107 -7.49 -15.12 6.52
C ASP A 107 -8.07 -14.00 5.63
N VAL A 108 -7.20 -13.36 4.86
CA VAL A 108 -7.56 -12.41 3.80
C VAL A 108 -7.30 -13.05 2.46
N THR A 109 -8.30 -13.11 1.58
CA THR A 109 -8.20 -13.70 0.23
C THR A 109 -8.57 -12.71 -0.86
N TRP A 110 -8.14 -12.94 -2.09
CA TRP A 110 -8.61 -12.21 -3.27
C TRP A 110 -8.75 -13.17 -4.46
N GLY A 111 -9.59 -12.77 -5.42
CA GLY A 111 -9.85 -13.58 -6.62
C GLY A 111 -10.74 -14.81 -6.39
N VAL A 112 -11.48 -14.81 -5.28
CA VAL A 112 -12.49 -15.83 -4.94
C VAL A 112 -13.90 -15.38 -5.29
#